data_AF-A0A4U2YFN6-F1
#
_entry.id   AF-A0A4U2YFN6-F1
#
_cell.length_a   1.000
_cell.length_b   1.000
_cell.length_c   1.000
_cell.angle_alpha   90.00
_cell.angle_beta   90.00
_cell.angle_gamma   90.00
#
_symmetry.space_group_name_H-M   'P 1'
#
loop_
_entity.id
_entity.type
_entity.pdbx_description
1 polymer ?
#
loop_
_entity_poly.entity_id
_entity_poly.type
_entity_poly.pdbx_seq_one_letter_code
_entity_poly.pdbx_strand_id
1 'polypeptide(L)'
;MVDLAEHIYHEFVHNSLFVDDMVNSIFPDPAACAEEDGLVTSTILKIKRPLDRSYHAANVAVSIMHLYYMLRDRRKDRNYFPELAVTLNELNQKTYLLGKQGILILEKLNQFCANPSFEDISRSLRK
;
A
#
# COMPACT_ATOMS: atom_id res chain seq x y z
N MET A 1 10.18 -7.32 20.40
CA MET A 1 10.08 -8.46 19.44
C MET A 1 9.06 -8.18 18.35
N VAL A 2 7.85 -7.71 18.68
CA VAL A 2 6.84 -7.31 17.68
C VAL A 2 7.34 -6.16 16.79
N ASP A 3 8.06 -5.19 17.35
CA ASP A 3 8.57 -4.05 16.58
C ASP A 3 9.62 -4.46 15.52
N LEU A 4 10.49 -5.42 15.85
CA LEU A 4 11.43 -5.99 14.89
C LEU A 4 10.71 -6.76 13.78
N ALA A 5 9.69 -7.55 14.14
CA ALA A 5 8.87 -8.26 13.17
C ALA A 5 8.12 -7.28 12.24
N GLU A 6 7.58 -6.19 12.79
CA GLU A 6 6.94 -5.13 12.01
C GLU A 6 7.92 -4.47 11.04
N HIS A 7 9.14 -4.13 11.49
CA HIS A 7 10.16 -3.55 10.62
C HIS A 7 10.60 -4.51 9.50
N ILE A 8 10.80 -5.79 9.80
CA ILE A 8 11.14 -6.78 8.77
C ILE A 8 9.99 -6.89 7.76
N TYR A 9 8.74 -6.94 8.23
CA TYR A 9 7.57 -7.06 7.36
C TYR A 9 7.36 -5.78 6.51
N HIS A 10 7.62 -4.60 7.08
CA HIS A 10 7.59 -3.30 6.41
C HIS A 10 8.59 -3.24 5.25
N GLU A 11 9.86 -3.53 5.52
CA GLU A 11 10.92 -3.48 4.50
C GLU A 11 10.78 -4.59 3.45
N PHE A 12 10.25 -5.75 3.83
CA PHE A 12 9.92 -6.82 2.89
C PHE A 12 8.91 -6.37 1.83
N VAL A 13 7.86 -5.65 2.23
CA VAL A 13 6.83 -5.13 1.33
C VAL A 13 7.40 -4.04 0.43
N HIS A 14 8.24 -3.14 0.97
CA HIS A 14 8.96 -2.16 0.16
C HIS A 14 9.81 -2.83 -0.92
N ASN A 15 10.64 -3.80 -0.55
CA ASN A 15 11.48 -4.52 -1.51
C ASN A 15 10.66 -5.26 -2.57
N SER A 16 9.56 -5.89 -2.16
CA SER A 16 8.66 -6.58 -3.09
C SER A 16 8.07 -5.62 -4.13
N LEU A 17 7.64 -4.43 -3.72
CA LEU A 17 7.14 -3.40 -4.62
C LEU A 17 8.23 -2.80 -5.52
N PHE A 18 9.44 -2.57 -4.98
CA PHE A 18 10.55 -2.08 -5.81
C PHE A 18 10.90 -3.08 -6.90
N VAL A 19 10.96 -4.38 -6.59
CA VAL A 19 11.20 -5.42 -7.58
C VAL A 19 10.06 -5.47 -8.61
N ASP A 20 8.80 -5.37 -8.17
CA ASP A 20 7.66 -5.39 -9.07
C ASP A 20 7.65 -4.16 -10.00
N ASP A 21 7.96 -2.97 -9.48
CA ASP A 21 8.10 -1.75 -10.29
C ASP A 21 9.24 -1.87 -11.31
N MET A 22 10.40 -2.39 -10.91
CA MET A 22 11.53 -2.60 -11.82
C MET A 22 11.19 -3.53 -12.99
N VAL A 23 10.37 -4.55 -12.75
CA VAL A 23 10.03 -5.57 -13.76
C VAL A 23 8.80 -5.17 -14.59
N ASN A 24 7.78 -4.61 -13.94
CA ASN A 24 6.46 -4.39 -14.54
C ASN A 24 6.07 -2.91 -14.68
N SER A 25 6.97 -1.98 -14.31
CA SER A 25 6.80 -0.53 -14.43
C SER A 25 5.49 -0.04 -13.82
N ILE A 26 5.40 -0.08 -12.49
CA ILE A 26 4.30 0.48 -11.72
C ILE A 26 4.26 2.00 -11.92
N PHE A 27 5.42 2.66 -11.96
CA PHE A 27 5.57 4.10 -12.17
C PHE A 27 6.33 4.38 -13.48
N PRO A 28 5.64 4.51 -14.63
CA PRO A 28 6.29 4.74 -15.92
C PRO A 28 7.09 6.05 -16.00
N ASP A 29 6.64 7.08 -15.27
CA ASP A 29 7.34 8.34 -15.08
C ASP A 29 7.44 8.68 -13.59
N PRO A 30 8.52 8.23 -12.91
CA PRO A 30 8.72 8.51 -11.49
C PRO A 30 8.90 10.01 -11.18
N ALA A 31 9.37 10.81 -12.14
CA ALA A 31 9.55 12.25 -11.92
C ALA A 31 8.19 12.95 -11.80
N ALA A 32 7.23 12.59 -12.66
CA ALA A 32 5.87 13.11 -12.60
C ALA A 32 5.15 12.83 -11.26
N CYS A 33 5.54 11.77 -10.55
CA CYS A 33 4.98 11.47 -9.23
C CYS A 33 5.34 12.51 -8.16
N ALA A 34 6.44 13.26 -8.34
CA ALA A 34 6.93 14.25 -7.38
C ALA A 34 6.43 15.67 -7.64
N GLU A 35 5.81 15.91 -8.80
CA GLU A 35 5.19 17.18 -9.16
C GLU A 35 3.95 17.48 -8.29
N GLU A 36 3.51 18.73 -8.25
CA GLU A 36 2.38 19.17 -7.41
C GLU A 36 1.10 18.35 -7.67
N ASP A 37 0.82 18.06 -8.94
CA ASP A 37 -0.30 17.21 -9.37
C ASP A 37 -0.09 15.73 -9.02
N GLY A 38 1.14 15.28 -8.78
CA GLY A 38 1.47 13.94 -8.32
C GLY A 38 1.31 13.74 -6.80
N LEU A 39 1.05 14.79 -6.02
CA LEU A 39 1.02 14.67 -4.56
C LEU A 39 -0.23 13.95 -4.04
N VAL A 40 0.01 12.95 -3.19
CA VAL A 40 -1.03 12.12 -2.55
C VAL A 40 -0.81 12.07 -1.05
N THR A 41 -1.89 12.06 -0.28
CA THR A 41 -1.90 11.94 1.18
C THR A 41 -1.48 10.54 1.58
N SER A 42 -0.38 10.43 2.34
CA SER A 42 0.18 9.14 2.78
C SER A 42 -0.68 8.46 3.84
N THR A 43 -0.93 7.16 3.69
CA THR A 43 -1.70 6.37 4.67
C THR A 43 -1.07 6.37 6.07
N ILE A 44 0.27 6.34 6.14
CA ILE A 44 1.01 6.26 7.42
C ILE A 44 1.31 7.65 7.98
N LEU A 45 1.91 8.53 7.17
CA LEU A 45 2.37 9.85 7.63
C LEU A 45 1.27 10.92 7.63
N LYS A 46 0.16 10.70 6.94
CA LYS A 46 -1.00 11.63 6.86
C LYS A 46 -0.66 13.02 6.28
N ILE A 47 0.42 13.11 5.52
CA ILE A 47 0.85 14.31 4.80
C ILE A 47 0.90 14.04 3.29
N LYS A 48 0.79 15.11 2.49
CA LYS A 48 1.02 15.06 1.05
C LYS A 48 2.48 14.76 0.77
N ARG A 49 2.71 13.80 -0.11
CA ARG A 49 4.04 13.41 -0.60
C ARG A 49 3.91 12.82 -2.01
N PRO A 50 5.02 12.64 -2.73
CA PRO A 50 5.01 12.03 -4.06
C PRO A 50 4.18 10.75 -4.14
N LEU A 51 3.50 10.54 -5.27
CA LEU A 51 2.52 9.47 -5.48
C LEU A 51 3.11 8.10 -5.15
N ASP A 52 4.28 7.80 -5.68
CA ASP A 52 5.04 6.58 -5.47
C ASP A 52 5.20 6.28 -3.97
N ARG A 53 5.62 7.26 -3.18
CA ARG A 53 5.82 7.06 -1.74
C ARG A 53 4.53 6.83 -0.98
N SER A 54 3.44 7.49 -1.38
CA SER A 54 2.11 7.27 -0.80
C SER A 54 1.51 5.92 -1.21
N TYR A 55 1.78 5.48 -2.44
CA TYR A 55 1.40 4.18 -2.96
C TYR A 55 2.07 3.04 -2.18
N HIS A 56 3.38 3.14 -1.94
CA HIS A 56 4.10 2.20 -1.10
C HIS A 56 3.54 2.19 0.33
N ALA A 57 3.29 3.36 0.92
CA ALA A 57 2.72 3.47 2.26
C ALA A 57 1.35 2.78 2.39
N ALA A 58 0.50 2.84 1.37
CA ALA A 58 -0.78 2.15 1.36
C ALA A 58 -0.62 0.61 1.41
N ASN A 59 0.26 0.06 0.58
CA ASN A 59 0.57 -1.38 0.56
C ASN A 59 1.19 -1.85 1.89
N VAL A 60 2.10 -1.07 2.45
CA VAL A 60 2.71 -1.33 3.75
C VAL A 60 1.66 -1.29 4.85
N ALA A 61 0.75 -0.32 4.84
CA ALA A 61 -0.31 -0.23 5.85
C ALA A 61 -1.21 -1.47 5.85
N VAL A 62 -1.65 -1.95 4.68
CA VAL A 62 -2.41 -3.22 4.56
C VAL A 62 -1.62 -4.39 5.12
N SER A 63 -0.33 -4.44 4.83
CA SER A 63 0.58 -5.49 5.28
C SER A 63 0.80 -5.47 6.80
N ILE A 64 0.95 -4.30 7.42
CA ILE A 64 1.05 -4.13 8.86
C ILE A 64 -0.27 -4.54 9.53
N MET A 65 -1.42 -4.13 8.99
CA MET A 65 -2.72 -4.58 9.50
C MET A 65 -2.86 -6.11 9.42
N HIS A 66 -2.38 -6.74 8.34
CA HIS A 66 -2.33 -8.20 8.22
C HIS A 66 -1.42 -8.86 9.26
N LEU A 67 -0.24 -8.30 9.52
CA LEU A 67 0.64 -8.78 10.59
C LEU A 67 -0.07 -8.75 11.95
N TYR A 68 -0.72 -7.64 12.29
CA TYR A 68 -1.46 -7.53 13.55
C TYR A 68 -2.68 -8.45 13.61
N TYR A 69 -3.33 -8.71 12.48
CA TYR A 69 -4.37 -9.75 12.39
C TYR A 69 -3.79 -11.14 12.75
N MET A 70 -2.64 -11.52 12.19
CA MET A 70 -1.97 -12.80 12.51
C MET A 70 -1.58 -12.90 13.99
N LEU A 71 -1.18 -11.79 14.60
CA LEU A 71 -0.86 -11.68 16.03
C LEU A 71 -2.09 -11.58 16.94
N ARG A 72 -3.30 -11.57 16.37
CA ARG A 72 -4.59 -11.42 17.06
C ARG A 72 -4.74 -10.08 17.82
N ASP A 73 -4.04 -9.03 17.39
CA ASP A 73 -4.20 -7.68 17.95
C ASP A 73 -5.28 -6.90 17.20
N ARG A 74 -6.52 -7.02 17.69
CA ARG A 74 -7.72 -6.38 17.13
C ARG A 74 -7.75 -4.85 17.17
N ARG A 75 -6.85 -4.22 17.95
CA ARG A 75 -6.76 -2.76 18.01
C ARG A 75 -5.94 -2.22 16.84
N LYS A 76 -4.93 -2.98 16.44
CA LYS A 76 -3.97 -2.57 15.40
C LYS A 76 -4.26 -3.18 14.03
N ASP A 77 -5.01 -4.28 13.95
CA ASP A 77 -5.39 -4.89 12.66
C ASP A 77 -6.35 -4.04 11.80
N ARG A 78 -6.80 -2.88 12.28
CA ARG A 78 -7.69 -1.95 11.55
C ARG A 78 -7.30 -0.48 11.67
N ASN A 79 -6.12 -0.16 12.19
CA ASN A 79 -5.75 1.19 12.58
C ASN A 79 -5.51 2.16 11.40
N TYR A 80 -5.34 1.66 10.18
CA TYR A 80 -5.06 2.48 8.99
C TYR A 80 -6.22 2.59 8.00
N PHE A 81 -7.38 1.96 8.24
CA PHE A 81 -8.49 1.97 7.27
C PHE A 81 -8.96 3.38 6.89
N PRO A 82 -9.16 4.33 7.83
CA PRO A 82 -9.60 5.68 7.48
C PRO A 82 -8.60 6.39 6.56
N GLU A 83 -7.31 6.32 6.89
CA GLU A 83 -6.24 6.95 6.11
C GLU A 83 -6.02 6.23 4.77
N LEU A 84 -6.17 4.91 4.75
CA LEU A 84 -6.08 4.11 3.53
C LEU A 84 -7.17 4.54 2.55
N ALA A 85 -8.41 4.71 3.00
CA ALA A 85 -9.51 5.16 2.14
C ALA A 85 -9.23 6.53 1.51
N VAL A 86 -8.66 7.47 2.27
CA VAL A 86 -8.24 8.78 1.74
C VAL A 86 -7.16 8.62 0.67
N THR A 87 -6.09 7.88 0.97
CA THR A 87 -5.00 7.64 0.01
C THR A 87 -5.51 6.98 -1.27
N LEU A 88 -6.33 5.93 -1.17
CA LEU A 88 -6.87 5.21 -2.33
C LEU A 88 -7.77 6.09 -3.18
N ASN A 89 -8.63 6.92 -2.57
CA ASN A 89 -9.46 7.86 -3.31
C ASN A 89 -8.62 8.83 -4.16
N GLU A 90 -7.54 9.37 -3.58
CA GLU A 90 -6.64 10.26 -4.31
C GLU A 90 -5.81 9.54 -5.38
N LEU A 91 -5.39 8.30 -5.14
CA LEU A 91 -4.70 7.46 -6.13
C LEU A 91 -5.60 7.12 -7.32
N ASN A 92 -6.88 6.83 -7.08
CA ASN A 92 -7.86 6.53 -8.13
C ASN A 92 -8.07 7.72 -9.09
N GLN A 93 -7.87 8.95 -8.62
CA GLN A 93 -7.93 10.16 -9.45
C GLN A 93 -6.66 10.37 -10.31
N LYS A 94 -5.58 9.64 -10.01
CA LYS A 94 -4.25 9.81 -10.60
C LYS A 94 -3.71 8.56 -11.29
N THR A 95 -4.61 7.70 -11.76
CA THR A 95 -4.25 6.44 -12.43
C THR A 95 -3.45 6.65 -13.72
N TYR A 96 -3.48 7.84 -14.33
CA TYR A 96 -2.63 8.20 -15.47
C TYR A 96 -1.13 8.24 -15.13
N LEU A 97 -0.75 8.35 -13.85
CA LEU A 97 0.63 8.26 -13.38
C LEU A 97 1.07 6.80 -13.11
N LEU A 98 0.16 5.83 -13.27
CA LEU A 98 0.42 4.42 -13.02
C LEU A 98 0.49 3.62 -14.31
N GLY A 99 1.39 2.65 -14.34
CA GLY A 99 1.40 1.60 -15.35
C GLY A 99 0.28 0.58 -15.10
N LYS A 100 0.12 -0.35 -16.05
CA LYS A 100 -0.91 -1.41 -15.97
C LYS A 100 -0.82 -2.21 -14.66
N GLN A 101 0.39 -2.51 -14.22
CA GLN A 101 0.63 -3.23 -12.96
C GLN A 101 0.20 -2.40 -11.74
N GLY A 102 0.52 -1.10 -11.74
CA GLY A 102 0.11 -0.19 -10.67
C GLY A 102 -1.40 -0.05 -10.55
N ILE A 103 -2.11 -0.03 -11.67
CA ILE A 103 -3.59 -0.03 -11.68
C ILE A 103 -4.13 -1.34 -11.11
N LEU A 104 -3.59 -2.49 -11.52
CA LEU A 104 -4.03 -3.81 -11.02
C LEU A 104 -3.86 -3.94 -9.49
N ILE A 105 -2.73 -3.49 -8.95
CA ILE A 105 -2.51 -3.51 -7.50
C ILE A 105 -3.44 -2.52 -6.81
N LEU A 106 -3.66 -1.34 -7.37
CA LEU A 106 -4.60 -0.34 -6.82
C LEU A 106 -6.04 -0.91 -6.76
N GLU A 107 -6.48 -1.63 -7.79
CA GLU A 107 -7.77 -2.34 -7.79
C GLU A 107 -7.87 -3.36 -6.65
N LYS A 108 -6.80 -4.14 -6.40
CA LYS A 108 -6.75 -5.07 -5.27
C LYS A 108 -6.82 -4.35 -3.92
N LEU A 109 -6.13 -3.22 -3.78
CA LEU A 109 -6.20 -2.39 -2.56
C LEU A 109 -7.61 -1.82 -2.36
N ASN A 110 -8.27 -1.35 -3.42
CA ASN A 110 -9.66 -0.90 -3.37
C ASN A 110 -10.62 -2.02 -2.95
N GLN A 111 -10.46 -3.22 -3.54
CA GLN A 111 -11.25 -4.40 -3.17
C GLN A 111 -11.06 -4.76 -1.69
N PHE A 112 -9.81 -4.76 -1.21
CA PHE A 112 -9.51 -5.01 0.19
C PHE A 112 -10.11 -3.93 1.10
N CYS A 113 -10.02 -2.65 0.74
CA CYS A 113 -10.58 -1.57 1.54
C CYS A 113 -12.12 -1.65 1.64
N ALA A 114 -12.80 -2.08 0.57
CA ALA A 114 -14.25 -2.23 0.53
C ALA A 114 -14.76 -3.47 1.29
N ASN A 115 -14.05 -4.59 1.18
CA ASN A 115 -14.39 -5.84 1.86
C ASN A 115 -13.13 -6.49 2.47
N PRO A 116 -12.72 -6.06 3.68
CA PRO A 116 -11.45 -6.49 4.26
C PRO A 116 -11.43 -7.98 4.62
N SER A 117 -10.53 -8.73 3.97
CA SER A 117 -10.29 -10.15 4.25
C SER A 117 -8.80 -10.43 4.43
N PHE A 118 -8.34 -10.38 5.68
CA PHE A 118 -6.96 -10.75 6.02
C PHE A 118 -6.68 -12.24 5.82
N GLU A 119 -7.70 -13.08 5.91
CA GLU A 119 -7.61 -14.51 5.65
C GLU A 119 -7.22 -14.78 4.19
N ASP A 120 -7.75 -14.00 3.24
CA ASP A 120 -7.39 -14.17 1.82
C ASP A 120 -5.94 -13.75 1.54
N ILE A 121 -5.41 -12.75 2.26
CA ILE A 121 -3.98 -12.42 2.24
C ILE A 121 -3.15 -13.58 2.79
N SER A 122 -3.56 -14.16 3.92
CA SER A 122 -2.88 -15.33 4.50
C SER A 122 -2.88 -16.55 3.55
N ARG A 123 -3.97 -16.77 2.80
CA ARG A 123 -4.07 -17.87 1.84
C ARG A 123 -3.21 -17.66 0.60
N SER A 124 -3.07 -16.42 0.12
CA SER A 124 -2.26 -16.13 -1.08
C SER A 124 -0.76 -16.35 -0.83
N LEU A 125 -0.29 -16.15 0.40
CA LEU A 125 1.11 -16.32 0.80
C LEU A 125 1.53 -17.79 1.05
N ARG A 126 0.60 -18.74 1.05
CA ARG A 126 0.88 -20.18 1.28
C ARG A 126 1.01 -21.02 0.00
N LYS A 127 0.84 -20.38 -1.16
CA LYS A 127 0.95 -21.03 -2.48
C LYS A 127 2.36 -20.88 -3.02
#